data_AF-A0A368C106-F1
#
_entry.id   AF-A0A368C106-F1
#
_cell.length_a   1.000
_cell.length_b   1.000
_cell.length_c   1.000
_cell.angle_alpha   90.00
_cell.angle_beta   90.00
_cell.angle_gamma   90.00
#
_symmetry.space_group_name_H-M   'P 1'
#
loop_
_entity.id
_entity.type
_entity.pdbx_description
1 polymer ?
#
loop_
_entity_poly.entity_id
_entity_poly.type
_entity_poly.pdbx_seq_one_letter_code
_entity_poly.pdbx_strand_id
1 'polypeptide(L)'
;MNKHTFTILLLSLFLSSNTKAATVSCDFISGEAYDISTGEWVGSAGYEDIWDIFGEGISLPMENALLANLDSQEIFRAGETDKGTVYLVGGDMGVEGRLSSIEDGLIIIYSGFCTIGFG
;
A
#
# COMPACT_ATOMS: atom_id res chain seq x y z
N MET A 1 -10.55 -48.81 24.70
CA MET A 1 -10.80 -47.35 24.57
C MET A 1 -9.48 -46.62 24.78
N ASN A 2 -8.79 -46.29 23.68
CA ASN A 2 -7.41 -45.77 23.70
C ASN A 2 -7.42 -44.25 23.85
N LYS A 3 -6.73 -43.75 24.89
CA LYS A 3 -6.66 -42.33 25.29
C LYS A 3 -5.88 -41.41 24.33
N HIS A 4 -5.32 -41.94 23.24
CA HIS A 4 -4.43 -41.19 22.34
C HIS A 4 -5.13 -40.50 21.17
N THR A 5 -6.40 -40.79 20.90
CA THR A 5 -7.12 -40.21 19.77
C THR A 5 -7.74 -38.84 20.05
N PHE A 6 -7.82 -38.41 21.31
CA PHE A 6 -8.47 -37.13 21.65
C PHE A 6 -7.53 -35.91 21.52
N THR A 7 -6.21 -36.11 21.62
CA THR A 7 -5.24 -35.00 21.59
C THR A 7 -4.97 -34.46 20.18
N ILE A 8 -5.24 -35.24 19.12
CA ILE A 8 -4.93 -34.84 17.74
C ILE A 8 -6.01 -33.93 17.14
N LEU A 9 -7.23 -33.93 17.70
CA LEU A 9 -8.36 -33.14 17.18
C LEU A 9 -8.25 -31.63 17.48
N LEU A 10 -7.38 -31.22 18.41
CA LEU A 10 -7.25 -29.81 18.80
C LEU A 10 -6.29 -29.01 17.91
N LEU A 11 -5.47 -29.67 17.08
CA LEU A 11 -4.41 -29.01 16.30
C LEU A 11 -4.88 -28.55 14.90
N SER A 12 -6.06 -28.98 14.45
CA SER A 12 -6.59 -28.66 13.11
C SER A 12 -7.41 -27.36 13.04
N LEU A 13 -7.58 -26.62 14.15
CA LEU A 13 -8.28 -25.34 14.17
C LEU A 13 -7.41 -24.14 13.72
N PHE A 14 -6.14 -24.37 13.38
CA PHE A 14 -5.26 -23.38 12.74
C PHE A 14 -5.30 -23.46 11.21
N LEU A 15 -6.40 -23.95 10.63
CA LEU A 15 -6.66 -23.83 9.19
C LEU A 15 -6.99 -22.37 8.88
N SER A 16 -5.91 -21.57 8.85
CA SER A 16 -5.67 -20.43 7.96
C SER A 16 -6.93 -19.88 7.33
N SER A 17 -7.51 -18.87 7.99
CA SER A 17 -8.39 -17.92 7.35
C SER A 17 -7.68 -17.41 6.10
N ASN A 18 -8.08 -17.93 4.94
CA ASN A 18 -7.78 -17.31 3.65
C ASN A 18 -8.57 -16.00 3.61
N THR A 19 -8.10 -15.01 4.37
CA THR A 19 -8.54 -13.64 4.21
C THR A 19 -8.11 -13.25 2.80
N LYS A 20 -9.04 -13.31 1.85
CA LYS A 20 -8.81 -12.78 0.52
C LYS A 20 -8.43 -11.31 0.70
N ALA A 21 -7.15 -11.00 0.55
CA ALA A 21 -6.66 -9.63 0.66
C ALA A 21 -7.31 -8.81 -0.43
N ALA A 22 -7.83 -7.62 -0.10
CA ALA A 22 -8.20 -6.65 -1.11
C ALA A 22 -6.95 -6.32 -1.94
N THR A 23 -7.13 -6.00 -3.22
CA THR A 23 -6.02 -5.49 -4.04
C THR A 23 -6.15 -3.99 -4.12
N VAL A 24 -5.07 -3.28 -3.81
CA VAL A 24 -4.95 -1.85 -4.06
C VAL A 24 -4.22 -1.71 -5.39
N SER A 25 -4.79 -0.95 -6.33
CA SER A 25 -4.12 -0.56 -7.57
C SER A 25 -4.01 0.96 -7.60
N CYS A 26 -2.80 1.48 -7.77
CA CYS A 26 -2.51 2.92 -7.72
C CYS A 26 -1.89 3.41 -9.01
N ASP A 27 -2.43 4.51 -9.53
CA ASP A 27 -1.90 5.27 -10.66
C ASP A 27 -1.37 6.60 -10.15
N PHE A 28 -0.08 6.85 -10.38
CA PHE A 28 0.58 8.09 -9.99
C PHE A 28 0.60 9.09 -11.14
N ILE A 29 0.52 10.38 -10.82
CA ILE A 29 0.44 11.47 -11.79
C ILE A 29 1.52 12.54 -11.60
N SER A 30 2.15 12.59 -10.43
CA SER A 30 3.23 13.51 -10.13
C SER A 30 4.20 12.94 -9.09
N GLY A 31 5.40 13.50 -9.05
CA GLY A 31 6.41 13.19 -8.04
C GLY A 31 7.05 14.45 -7.48
N GLU A 32 7.48 14.40 -6.22
CA GLU A 32 8.22 15.46 -5.55
C GLU A 32 9.41 14.84 -4.81
N ALA A 33 10.56 15.50 -4.86
CA ALA A 33 11.77 15.07 -4.15
C ALA A 33 12.19 16.13 -3.12
N TYR A 34 12.62 15.65 -1.94
CA TYR A 34 13.07 16.47 -0.83
C TYR A 34 14.39 15.96 -0.28
N ASP A 35 15.32 16.85 0.06
CA ASP A 35 16.56 16.47 0.74
C ASP A 35 16.25 16.09 2.20
N ILE A 36 16.70 14.92 2.66
CA ILE A 36 16.42 14.42 4.01
C ILE A 36 17.09 15.28 5.09
N SER A 37 18.27 15.82 4.79
CA SER A 37 19.07 16.55 5.77
C SER A 37 18.59 17.98 5.98
N THR A 38 18.12 18.64 4.92
CA THR A 38 17.66 20.03 4.97
C THR A 38 16.14 20.16 4.97
N GLY A 39 15.41 19.17 4.46
CA GLY A 39 13.97 19.24 4.22
C GLY A 39 13.58 20.11 3.01
N GLU A 40 14.56 20.57 2.23
CA GLU A 40 14.32 21.44 1.08
C GLU A 40 13.76 20.65 -0.10
N TRP A 41 12.86 21.28 -0.86
CA TRP A 41 12.35 20.74 -2.12
C TRP A 41 13.45 20.81 -3.19
N VAL A 42 13.72 19.68 -3.83
CA VAL A 42 14.78 19.50 -4.83
C VAL A 42 14.22 19.52 -6.25
N GLY A 43 12.98 19.08 -6.44
CA GLY A 43 12.33 19.11 -7.74
C GLY A 43 11.03 18.31 -7.80
N SER A 44 10.38 18.40 -8.96
CA SER A 44 9.14 17.68 -9.24
C SER A 44 9.22 16.96 -10.59
N ALA A 45 8.50 15.85 -10.68
CA ALA A 45 8.33 15.05 -11.88
C ALA A 45 6.90 15.17 -12.39
N GLY A 46 6.76 15.36 -13.71
CA GLY A 46 5.47 15.43 -14.39
C GLY A 46 4.97 14.06 -14.85
N TYR A 47 3.78 14.02 -15.43
CA TYR A 47 3.14 12.78 -15.87
C TYR A 47 4.03 11.90 -16.78
N GLU A 48 4.78 12.50 -17.72
CA GLU A 48 5.66 11.75 -18.63
C GLU A 48 6.76 11.00 -17.87
N ASP A 49 7.44 11.67 -16.93
CA ASP A 49 8.47 11.05 -16.09
C ASP A 49 7.88 9.93 -15.22
N ILE A 50 6.66 10.14 -14.72
CA ILE A 50 5.95 9.18 -13.88
C ILE A 50 5.55 7.94 -14.67
N TRP A 51 5.09 8.11 -15.92
CA TRP A 51 4.76 7.02 -16.83
C TRP A 51 5.99 6.16 -17.13
N ASP A 52 7.16 6.75 -17.30
CA ASP A 52 8.42 6.01 -17.52
C ASP A 52 8.81 5.14 -16.32
N ILE A 53 8.41 5.51 -15.11
CA ILE A 53 8.72 4.79 -13.87
C ILE A 53 7.71 3.69 -13.56
N PHE A 54 6.41 4.01 -13.67
CA PHE A 54 5.32 3.15 -13.19
C PHE A 54 4.50 2.50 -14.31
N GLY A 55 4.53 3.05 -15.54
CA GLY A 55 3.64 2.61 -16.62
C GLY A 55 2.17 2.62 -16.19
N GLU A 56 1.55 1.44 -16.18
CA GLU A 56 0.16 1.20 -15.77
C GLU A 56 -0.05 1.23 -14.23
N GLY A 57 0.87 1.83 -13.48
CA GLY A 57 0.79 1.94 -12.03
C GLY A 57 1.34 0.73 -11.27
N ILE A 58 0.91 0.57 -10.02
CA ILE A 58 1.30 -0.54 -9.14
C ILE A 58 0.09 -1.23 -8.56
N SER A 59 0.22 -2.53 -8.27
CA SER A 59 -0.77 -3.28 -7.51
C SER A 59 -0.13 -4.00 -6.35
N LEU A 60 -0.78 -3.95 -5.19
CA LEU A 60 -0.34 -4.64 -3.98
C LEU A 60 -1.53 -5.25 -3.22
N PRO A 61 -1.34 -6.41 -2.57
CA PRO A 61 -2.32 -6.93 -1.65
C PRO A 61 -2.40 -6.04 -0.41
N MET A 62 -3.61 -5.81 0.09
CA MET A 62 -3.91 -5.06 1.29
C MET A 62 -4.72 -5.92 2.25
N GLU A 63 -4.34 -5.88 3.53
CA GLU A 63 -5.05 -6.60 4.57
C GLU A 63 -6.46 -6.05 4.74
N ASN A 64 -7.46 -6.94 4.83
CA ASN A 64 -8.86 -6.52 4.97
C ASN A 64 -9.12 -5.69 6.23
N ALA A 65 -8.30 -5.86 7.26
CA ALA A 65 -8.38 -5.04 8.48
C ALA A 65 -8.11 -3.55 8.20
N LEU A 66 -7.35 -3.23 7.16
CA LEU A 66 -7.01 -1.85 6.78
C LEU A 66 -8.13 -1.17 5.98
N LEU A 67 -9.11 -1.90 5.46
CA LEU A 67 -10.21 -1.32 4.69
C LEU A 67 -11.03 -0.32 5.52
N ALA A 68 -11.20 -0.57 6.81
CA ALA A 68 -11.92 0.32 7.72
C ALA A 68 -11.24 1.70 7.86
N ASN A 69 -9.95 1.81 7.55
CA ASN A 69 -9.21 3.07 7.61
C ASN A 69 -9.49 3.97 6.41
N LEU A 70 -10.10 3.46 5.34
CA LEU A 70 -10.56 4.31 4.23
C LEU A 70 -11.68 5.24 4.69
N ASP A 71 -12.52 4.80 5.63
CA ASP A 71 -13.63 5.60 6.16
C ASP A 71 -13.17 6.60 7.26
N SER A 72 -11.97 6.42 7.83
CA SER A 72 -11.49 7.28 8.93
C SER A 72 -10.97 8.64 8.45
N GLN A 73 -10.73 8.81 7.14
CA GLN A 73 -10.04 9.97 6.56
C GLN A 73 -8.64 10.23 7.15
N GLU A 74 -8.04 9.22 7.78
CA GLU A 74 -6.67 9.27 8.28
C GLU A 74 -5.72 8.58 7.29
N ILE A 75 -4.49 9.07 7.20
CA ILE A 75 -3.45 8.45 6.39
C ILE A 75 -3.02 7.15 7.07
N PHE A 76 -2.97 6.05 6.33
CA PHE A 76 -2.45 4.78 6.81
C PHE A 76 -1.51 4.13 5.79
N ARG A 77 -0.58 3.31 6.28
CA ARG A 77 0.30 2.50 5.44
C ARG A 77 -0.48 1.32 4.88
N ALA A 78 -0.59 1.22 3.56
CA ALA A 78 -1.27 0.12 2.88
C ALA A 78 -0.34 -1.07 2.62
N GLY A 79 0.94 -0.82 2.35
CA GLY A 79 1.93 -1.87 2.13
C GLY A 79 3.21 -1.37 1.48
N GLU A 80 4.01 -2.29 0.97
CA GLU A 80 5.33 -2.01 0.39
C GLU A 80 5.50 -2.77 -0.92
N THR A 81 6.22 -2.15 -1.83
CA THR A 81 6.58 -2.64 -3.17
C THR A 81 8.08 -2.55 -3.36
N ASP A 82 8.59 -3.03 -4.48
CA ASP A 82 9.98 -2.83 -4.89
C ASP A 82 10.32 -1.34 -5.18
N LYS A 83 9.29 -0.50 -5.39
CA LYS A 83 9.45 0.94 -5.64
C LYS A 83 9.38 1.80 -4.38
N GLY A 84 8.79 1.29 -3.29
CA GLY A 84 8.62 2.04 -2.05
C GLY A 84 7.38 1.65 -1.26
N THR A 85 7.08 2.45 -0.24
CA THR A 85 5.95 2.23 0.67
C THR A 85 4.72 3.01 0.21
N VAL A 86 3.58 2.32 0.14
CA VAL A 86 2.29 2.91 -0.25
C VAL A 86 1.51 3.32 1.00
N TYR A 87 1.00 4.54 0.97
CA TYR A 87 0.09 5.12 1.93
C TYR A 87 -1.20 5.52 1.25
N LEU A 88 -2.32 5.32 1.93
CA LEU A 88 -3.64 5.66 1.44
C LEU A 88 -4.34 6.60 2.41
N VAL A 89 -5.24 7.39 1.86
CA VAL A 89 -6.27 8.10 2.60
C VAL A 89 -7.55 8.05 1.78
N GLY A 90 -8.65 7.65 2.42
CA GLY A 90 -9.97 7.75 1.81
C GLY A 90 -10.55 9.15 2.02
N GLY A 91 -11.29 9.63 1.03
CA GLY A 91 -11.98 10.90 1.10
C GLY A 91 -13.21 10.92 0.19
N ASP A 92 -13.90 12.05 0.17
CA ASP A 92 -15.16 12.21 -0.59
C ASP A 92 -14.97 12.03 -2.10
N MET A 93 -13.75 12.23 -2.60
CA MET A 93 -13.37 12.13 -4.01
C MET A 93 -12.82 10.75 -4.40
N GLY A 94 -12.74 9.80 -3.48
CA GLY A 94 -12.16 8.47 -3.69
C GLY A 94 -10.96 8.19 -2.76
N VAL A 95 -10.07 7.31 -3.20
CA VAL A 95 -8.87 6.94 -2.43
C VAL A 95 -7.65 7.61 -3.05
N GLU A 96 -7.00 8.48 -2.29
CA GLU A 96 -5.72 9.07 -2.68
C GLU A 96 -4.57 8.17 -2.25
N GLY A 97 -3.57 8.07 -3.13
CA GLY A 97 -2.39 7.26 -2.94
C GLY A 97 -1.12 8.10 -2.91
N ARG A 98 -0.24 7.79 -1.97
CA ARG A 98 1.15 8.26 -1.96
C ARG A 98 2.08 7.07 -1.92
N LEU A 99 3.08 7.05 -2.80
CA LEU A 99 4.23 6.15 -2.66
C LEU A 99 5.43 6.96 -2.22
N SER A 100 6.10 6.53 -1.16
CA SER A 100 7.37 7.13 -0.74
C SER A 100 8.53 6.15 -0.87
N SER A 101 9.66 6.66 -1.36
CA SER A 101 10.95 5.97 -1.38
C SER A 101 12.05 6.87 -0.83
N ILE A 102 13.15 6.27 -0.39
CA ILE A 102 14.37 6.97 0.00
C ILE A 102 15.50 6.53 -0.91
N GLU A 103 16.08 7.47 -1.64
CA GLU A 103 17.12 7.22 -2.64
C GLU A 103 18.19 8.31 -2.53
N ASP A 104 19.44 7.93 -2.36
CA ASP A 104 20.61 8.83 -2.33
C ASP A 104 20.46 10.07 -1.42
N GLY A 105 19.82 9.91 -0.26
CA GLY A 105 19.60 11.00 0.70
C GLY A 105 18.39 11.88 0.41
N LEU A 106 17.58 11.53 -0.57
CA LEU A 106 16.31 12.18 -0.90
C LEU A 106 15.12 11.34 -0.45
N ILE A 107 14.06 12.00 0.02
CA ILE A 107 12.71 11.42 0.08
C ILE A 107 12.03 11.74 -1.23
N ILE A 108 11.56 10.73 -1.94
CA ILE A 108 10.77 10.88 -3.15
C ILE A 108 9.33 10.48 -2.82
N ILE A 109 8.38 11.34 -3.18
CA ILE A 109 6.94 11.13 -2.94
C ILE A 109 6.22 11.20 -4.26
N TYR A 110 5.61 10.10 -4.67
CA TYR A 110 4.72 10.03 -5.82
C TYR A 110 3.27 10.11 -5.38
N SER A 111 2.47 10.83 -6.15
CA SER A 111 1.10 11.20 -5.79
C SER A 111 0.12 10.81 -6.86
N GLY A 112 -1.02 10.28 -6.46
CA GLY A 112 -2.06 9.86 -7.39
C GLY A 112 -3.28 9.27 -6.70
N PHE A 113 -3.98 8.41 -7.42
CA PHE A 113 -5.23 7.81 -6.98
C PHE A 113 -5.13 6.30 -6.97
N CYS A 114 -5.87 5.68 -6.06
CA CYS A 114 -5.92 4.23 -5.97
C CYS A 114 -7.36 3.71 -6.06
N THR A 115 -7.48 2.47 -6.49
CA THR A 115 -8.73 1.72 -6.54
C THR A 115 -8.59 0.46 -5.71
N ILE A 116 -9.67 0.08 -5.02
CA ILE A 116 -9.72 -1.11 -4.19
C ILE A 116 -10.53 -2.18 -4.92
N GLY A 117 -9.85 -3.24 -5.33
CA GLY A 117 -10.46 -4.43 -5.94
C GLY A 117 -10.75 -5.50 -4.90
N PHE A 118 -11.94 -6.08 -4.98
CA PHE A 118 -12.35 -7.25 -4.19
C PHE A 118 -12.55 -8.43 -5.13
N GLY A 119 -11.90 -9.57 -4.86
CA GLY A 119 -11.99 -10.78 -5.67
C GLY A 119 -11.83 -12.03 -4.83
#